data_AF-A0A1R1SCZ8-F1
#
_entry.id   AF-A0A1R1SCZ8-F1
#
_cell.length_a   1.000
_cell.length_b   1.000
_cell.length_c   1.000
_cell.angle_alpha   90.00
_cell.angle_beta   90.00
_cell.angle_gamma   90.00
#
_symmetry.space_group_name_H-M   'P 1'
#
loop_
_entity.id
_entity.type
_entity.pdbx_description
1 polymer ?
#
loop_
_entity_poly.entity_id
_entity_poly.type
_entity_poly.pdbx_seq_one_letter_code
_entity_poly.pdbx_strand_id
1 'polypeptide(L)'
;RELLRMYVHLRYADAAPRVWGVLLAELTARSVPYRAKVLSRPWAYPRRDALVVYLDADRADAVFPLAAAVRRLPGVGADTSVFARRLIPGVAVAWEPRDARPGRPGQSFGQHRAAAVAEGVLRHAADRERTDLAREVAASLHRAGADPAEPARNHSSPDLPTSALLTSRPASHPLP
;
A
#
# COMPACT_ATOMS: atom_id res chain seq x y z
N ARG A 1 4.92 -0.35 -17.15
CA ARG A 1 5.31 -1.43 -16.21
C ARG A 1 4.42 -1.35 -14.98
N GLU A 2 4.11 -2.48 -14.36
CA GLU A 2 3.31 -2.49 -13.13
C GLU A 2 4.15 -2.10 -11.93
N LEU A 3 3.57 -1.34 -11.01
CA LEU A 3 4.26 -0.78 -9.86
C LEU A 3 3.59 -1.26 -8.58
N LEU A 4 4.38 -1.81 -7.68
CA LEU A 4 3.97 -2.15 -6.34
C LEU A 4 4.27 -0.98 -5.40
N ARG A 5 3.27 -0.56 -4.62
CA ARG A 5 3.43 0.45 -3.57
C ARG A 5 3.56 -0.25 -2.23
N MET A 6 4.63 0.02 -1.50
CA MET A 6 4.77 -0.30 -0.08
C MET A 6 4.52 0.95 0.74
N TYR A 7 3.59 0.87 1.69
CA TYR A 7 3.21 1.93 2.61
C TYR A 7 3.77 1.64 3.99
N VAL A 8 4.32 2.66 4.65
CA VAL A 8 4.71 2.59 6.06
C VAL A 8 3.93 3.65 6.84
N HIS A 9 3.22 3.17 7.86
CA HIS A 9 2.49 4.01 8.79
C HIS A 9 3.46 4.67 9.77
N LEU A 10 3.51 6.00 9.73
CA LEU A 10 4.22 6.80 10.72
C LEU A 10 3.23 7.55 11.61
N ARG A 11 3.44 7.45 12.93
CA ARG A 11 2.62 8.10 13.94
C ARG A 11 2.98 9.56 14.15
N TYR A 12 4.27 9.88 13.98
CA TYR A 12 4.85 11.17 14.35
C TYR A 12 5.82 11.65 13.27
N ALA A 13 5.94 12.97 13.12
CA ALA A 13 6.77 13.59 12.11
C ALA A 13 8.28 13.43 12.39
N ASP A 14 8.68 13.43 13.66
CA ASP A 14 10.07 13.25 14.13
C ASP A 14 10.63 11.85 13.83
N ALA A 15 9.76 10.84 13.72
CA ALA A 15 10.15 9.50 13.33
C ALA A 15 10.51 9.39 11.84
N ALA A 16 10.02 10.32 11.00
CA ALA A 16 10.10 10.20 9.55
C ALA A 16 11.54 10.17 9.01
N PRO A 17 12.47 11.05 9.43
CA PRO A 17 13.86 11.00 8.93
C PRO A 17 14.56 9.68 9.24
N ARG A 18 14.38 9.14 10.45
CA ARG A 18 15.00 7.87 10.86
C ARG A 18 14.46 6.68 10.06
N VAL A 19 13.13 6.55 9.97
CA VAL A 19 12.51 5.44 9.24
C VAL A 19 12.82 5.53 7.74
N TRP A 20 12.83 6.73 7.18
CA TRP A 20 13.24 7.01 5.81
C TRP A 20 14.68 6.58 5.55
N GLY A 21 15.63 6.98 6.41
CA GLY A 21 17.04 6.62 6.28
C GLY A 21 17.26 5.11 6.27
N VAL A 22 16.61 4.37 7.18
CA VAL A 22 16.70 2.90 7.24
C VAL A 22 16.18 2.26 5.95
N LEU A 23 15.05 2.71 5.42
CA LEU A 23 14.51 2.17 4.16
C LEU A 23 15.42 2.46 2.96
N LEU A 24 15.93 3.69 2.85
CA LEU A 24 16.81 4.05 1.74
C LEU A 24 18.14 3.29 1.80
N ALA A 25 18.67 3.05 2.99
CA ALA A 25 19.88 2.24 3.18
C ALA A 25 19.65 0.80 2.70
N GLU A 26 18.52 0.18 3.07
CA GLU A 26 18.16 -1.16 2.61
C GLU A 26 17.95 -1.23 1.08
N LEU A 27 17.26 -0.25 0.49
CA LEU A 27 17.06 -0.17 -0.95
C LEU A 27 18.40 -0.06 -1.69
N THR A 28 19.30 0.80 -1.19
CA THR A 28 20.64 1.01 -1.74
C THR A 28 21.49 -0.24 -1.65
N ALA A 29 21.54 -0.88 -0.47
CA ALA A 29 22.32 -2.11 -0.26
C ALA A 29 21.91 -3.25 -1.20
N ARG A 30 20.65 -3.24 -1.66
CA ARG A 30 20.10 -4.25 -2.58
C ARG A 30 20.16 -3.85 -4.04
N SER A 31 20.61 -2.63 -4.35
CA SER A 31 20.61 -2.08 -5.72
C SER A 31 19.24 -2.18 -6.41
N VAL A 32 18.16 -1.99 -5.65
CA VAL A 32 16.78 -2.04 -6.16
C VAL A 32 16.42 -0.69 -6.75
N PRO A 33 16.00 -0.58 -8.02
CA PRO A 33 15.44 0.66 -8.54
C PRO A 33 14.12 0.99 -7.85
N TYR A 34 13.96 2.24 -7.40
CA TYR A 34 12.75 2.66 -6.70
C TYR A 34 12.38 4.11 -7.00
N ARG A 35 11.14 4.46 -6.70
CA ARG A 35 10.75 5.82 -6.33
C ARG A 35 10.25 5.78 -4.90
N ALA A 36 10.51 6.82 -4.13
CA ALA A 36 10.01 6.87 -2.76
C ALA A 36 9.60 8.29 -2.40
N LYS A 37 8.72 8.42 -1.42
CA LYS A 37 8.34 9.70 -0.83
C LYS A 37 8.05 9.54 0.65
N VAL A 38 8.24 10.63 1.39
CA VAL A 38 7.87 10.76 2.80
C VAL A 38 7.13 12.08 3.01
N LEU A 39 6.14 12.07 3.91
CA LEU A 39 5.30 13.21 4.21
C LEU A 39 6.11 14.31 4.91
N SER A 40 6.14 15.51 4.32
CA SER A 40 6.90 16.64 4.85
C SER A 40 6.13 17.56 5.79
N ARG A 41 4.81 17.38 5.94
CA ARG A 41 3.93 18.27 6.72
C ARG A 41 3.67 17.67 8.11
N PRO A 42 4.22 18.23 9.21
CA PRO A 42 4.11 17.63 10.54
C PRO A 42 2.67 17.48 11.06
N TRP A 43 1.79 18.45 10.76
CA TRP A 43 0.38 18.43 11.17
C TRP A 43 -0.48 17.39 10.43
N ALA A 44 0.08 16.73 9.41
CA ALA A 44 -0.62 15.70 8.65
C ALA A 44 -0.32 14.27 9.16
N TYR A 45 0.40 14.14 10.28
CA TYR A 45 0.58 12.88 11.00
C TYR A 45 -0.53 12.70 12.05
N PRO A 46 -0.91 11.46 12.40
CA PRO A 46 -0.42 10.18 11.87
C PRO A 46 -0.98 9.86 10.49
N ARG A 47 -0.21 9.14 9.66
CA ARG A 47 -0.68 8.67 8.34
C ARG A 47 -0.19 7.28 7.99
N ARG A 48 -1.13 6.45 7.52
CA ARG A 48 -0.90 5.06 7.08
C ARG A 48 -0.06 4.97 5.80
N ASP A 49 0.05 6.07 5.08
CA ASP A 49 0.85 6.25 3.85
C ASP A 49 1.83 7.42 3.99
N ALA A 50 2.26 7.73 5.22
CA ALA A 50 3.22 8.80 5.48
C ALA A 50 4.55 8.57 4.76
N LEU A 51 4.93 7.31 4.53
CA LEU A 51 6.08 6.94 3.70
C LEU A 51 5.62 5.90 2.68
N VAL A 52 5.98 6.11 1.42
CA VAL A 52 5.63 5.21 0.31
C VAL A 52 6.86 4.91 -0.53
N VAL A 53 7.11 3.62 -0.79
CA VAL A 53 8.10 3.13 -1.75
C VAL A 53 7.36 2.51 -2.94
N TYR A 54 7.80 2.83 -4.14
CA TYR A 54 7.30 2.32 -5.41
C TYR A 54 8.37 1.43 -6.01
N LEU A 55 8.02 0.18 -6.28
CA LEU A 55 8.88 -0.86 -6.84
C LEU A 55 8.29 -1.32 -8.17
N ASP A 56 9.13 -1.63 -9.15
CA ASP A 56 8.66 -2.38 -10.32
C ASP A 56 8.24 -3.79 -9.90
N ALA A 57 7.30 -4.39 -10.62
CA ALA A 57 6.74 -5.70 -10.28
C ALA A 57 7.77 -6.84 -10.19
N ASP A 58 8.85 -6.77 -10.98
CA ASP A 58 9.96 -7.72 -10.95
C ASP A 58 10.83 -7.59 -9.68
N ARG A 59 10.61 -6.55 -8.88
CA ARG A 59 11.28 -6.28 -7.58
C ARG A 59 10.30 -6.34 -6.40
N ALA A 60 9.13 -6.94 -6.58
CA ALA A 60 8.09 -7.01 -5.57
C ALA A 60 8.52 -7.77 -4.30
N ASP A 61 9.49 -8.68 -4.39
CA ASP A 61 10.08 -9.43 -3.29
C ASP A 61 10.87 -8.54 -2.30
N ALA A 62 11.37 -7.39 -2.75
CA ALA A 62 12.09 -6.45 -1.90
C ALA A 62 11.23 -5.89 -0.75
N VAL A 63 9.89 -5.99 -0.81
CA VAL A 63 9.02 -5.51 0.29
C VAL A 63 9.25 -6.25 1.61
N PHE A 64 9.67 -7.51 1.59
CA PHE A 64 9.89 -8.29 2.81
C PHE A 64 11.06 -7.76 3.64
N PRO A 65 12.29 -7.66 3.11
CA PRO A 65 13.40 -7.10 3.86
C PRO A 65 13.17 -5.64 4.25
N LEU A 66 12.52 -4.84 3.40
CA LEU A 66 12.14 -3.47 3.73
C LEU A 66 11.19 -3.42 4.92
N ALA A 67 10.16 -4.27 4.92
CA ALA A 67 9.23 -4.41 6.04
C ALA A 67 9.98 -4.85 7.31
N ALA A 68 10.90 -5.80 7.21
CA ALA A 68 11.71 -6.27 8.33
C ALA A 68 12.59 -5.16 8.92
N ALA A 69 13.18 -4.31 8.09
CA ALA A 69 14.08 -3.24 8.52
C ALA A 69 13.37 -2.11 9.27
N VAL A 70 12.11 -1.81 8.92
CA VAL A 70 11.31 -0.81 9.63
C VAL A 70 10.49 -1.38 10.78
N ARG A 71 10.42 -2.70 10.89
CA ARG A 71 9.66 -3.39 11.93
C ARG A 71 10.16 -2.95 13.30
N ARG A 72 9.23 -2.51 14.17
CA ARG A 72 9.50 -2.06 15.55
C ARG A 72 10.37 -0.81 15.67
N LEU A 73 10.66 -0.09 14.58
CA LEU A 73 11.29 1.22 14.72
C LEU A 73 10.34 2.17 15.48
N PRO A 74 10.87 2.99 16.41
CA PRO A 74 10.08 4.00 17.09
C PRO A 74 9.33 4.90 16.08
N GLY A 75 8.07 5.17 16.38
CA GLY A 75 7.19 5.97 15.52
C GLY A 75 6.49 5.22 14.38
N VAL A 76 6.88 3.98 14.06
CA VAL A 76 6.08 3.12 13.17
C VAL A 76 4.81 2.67 13.92
N GLY A 77 3.65 2.90 13.30
CA GLY A 77 2.35 2.50 13.87
C GLY A 77 1.99 1.04 13.54
N ALA A 78 0.84 0.56 14.00
CA ALA A 78 0.37 -0.80 13.69
C ALA A 78 -0.66 -0.84 12.55
N ASP A 79 -1.38 0.26 12.32
CA ASP A 79 -2.49 0.29 11.36
C ASP A 79 -2.02 0.34 9.90
N THR A 80 -2.89 -0.14 9.01
CA THR A 80 -2.74 -0.04 7.56
C THR A 80 -4.04 0.47 6.93
N SER A 81 -3.99 0.92 5.67
CA SER A 81 -5.21 1.25 4.92
C SER A 81 -6.10 0.02 4.78
N VAL A 82 -7.42 0.19 4.87
CA VAL A 82 -8.42 -0.87 4.63
C VAL A 82 -8.40 -1.40 3.20
N PHE A 83 -7.89 -0.60 2.26
CA PHE A 83 -7.77 -0.99 0.85
C PHE A 83 -6.43 -1.64 0.51
N ALA A 84 -5.44 -1.59 1.41
CA ALA A 84 -4.11 -2.13 1.15
C ALA A 84 -3.91 -3.43 1.91
N ARG A 85 -3.09 -4.32 1.36
CA ARG A 85 -2.82 -5.60 1.99
C ARG A 85 -1.74 -5.47 3.03
N ARG A 86 -2.06 -5.74 4.29
CA ARG A 86 -1.10 -5.74 5.39
C ARG A 86 -0.06 -6.85 5.20
N LEU A 87 1.22 -6.49 5.24
CA LEU A 87 2.33 -7.45 5.31
C LEU A 87 2.68 -7.74 6.77
N ILE A 88 2.93 -6.69 7.54
CA ILE A 88 3.16 -6.73 9.00
C ILE A 88 2.46 -5.51 9.64
N PRO A 89 2.33 -5.43 10.97
CA PRO A 89 1.82 -4.20 11.60
C PRO A 89 2.57 -2.96 11.09
N GLY A 90 1.81 -1.96 10.64
CA GLY A 90 2.33 -0.70 10.11
C GLY A 90 2.83 -0.72 8.67
N VAL A 91 2.88 -1.88 8.01
CA VAL A 91 3.37 -2.00 6.63
C VAL A 91 2.34 -2.71 5.77
N ALA A 92 1.97 -2.07 4.68
CA ALA A 92 1.01 -2.59 3.71
C ALA A 92 1.51 -2.44 2.29
N VAL A 93 0.96 -3.23 1.38
CA VAL A 93 1.22 -3.14 -0.05
C VAL A 93 -0.06 -3.02 -0.87
N ALA A 94 0.05 -2.36 -2.02
CA ALA A 94 -0.99 -2.40 -3.05
C ALA A 94 -0.39 -2.13 -4.42
N TRP A 95 -0.97 -2.72 -5.47
CA TRP A 95 -0.62 -2.40 -6.84
C TRP A 95 -1.12 -1.00 -7.21
N GLU A 96 -0.33 -0.29 -8.03
CA GLU A 96 -0.72 0.96 -8.66
C GLU A 96 -2.08 0.80 -9.38
N PRO A 97 -3.06 1.69 -9.15
CA PRO A 97 -4.34 1.61 -9.83
C PRO A 97 -4.20 1.60 -11.35
N ARG A 98 -4.91 0.68 -12.00
CA ARG A 98 -5.09 0.67 -13.45
C ARG A 98 -6.55 0.90 -13.79
N ASP A 99 -6.89 2.15 -14.09
CA ASP A 99 -8.24 2.56 -14.44
C ASP A 99 -8.23 3.20 -15.82
N ALA A 100 -8.81 2.51 -16.79
CA ALA A 100 -8.88 2.97 -18.18
C ALA A 100 -10.01 3.98 -18.43
N ARG A 101 -10.84 4.29 -17.42
CA ARG A 101 -11.97 5.20 -17.58
C ARG A 101 -11.49 6.65 -17.77
N PRO A 102 -12.15 7.45 -18.65
CA PRO A 102 -11.78 8.85 -18.88
C PRO A 102 -11.76 9.70 -17.60
N GLY A 103 -10.83 10.65 -17.51
CA GLY A 103 -10.74 11.58 -16.37
C GLY A 103 -10.33 10.94 -15.04
N ARG A 104 -9.79 9.71 -15.07
CA ARG A 104 -9.25 9.01 -13.89
C ARG A 104 -7.72 9.00 -13.69
N PRO A 105 -6.84 9.52 -14.59
CA PRO A 105 -5.40 9.49 -14.33
C PRO A 105 -5.03 10.45 -13.18
N GLY A 106 -3.94 10.14 -12.47
CA GLY A 106 -3.34 11.03 -11.46
C GLY A 106 -3.95 10.97 -10.05
N GLN A 107 -4.95 10.11 -9.80
CA GLN A 107 -5.50 9.92 -8.46
C GLN A 107 -4.52 9.19 -7.54
N SER A 108 -4.53 9.54 -6.24
CA SER A 108 -3.88 8.68 -5.24
C SER A 108 -4.60 7.33 -5.14
N PHE A 109 -3.91 6.31 -4.60
CA PHE A 109 -4.50 4.97 -4.45
C PHE A 109 -5.73 5.01 -3.54
N GLY A 110 -5.65 5.73 -2.41
CA GLY A 110 -6.78 5.88 -1.50
C GLY A 110 -7.97 6.57 -2.15
N GLN A 111 -7.74 7.64 -2.92
CA GLN A 111 -8.81 8.33 -3.67
C GLN A 111 -9.44 7.40 -4.70
N HIS A 112 -8.64 6.65 -5.45
CA HIS A 112 -9.15 5.73 -6.45
C HIS A 112 -10.07 4.66 -5.85
N ARG A 113 -9.61 3.98 -4.78
CA ARG A 113 -10.40 2.92 -4.13
C ARG A 113 -11.63 3.47 -3.43
N ALA A 114 -11.51 4.60 -2.72
CA ALA A 114 -12.64 5.26 -2.07
C ALA A 114 -13.69 5.73 -3.09
N ALA A 115 -13.26 6.28 -4.23
CA ALA A 115 -14.17 6.72 -5.29
C ALA A 115 -14.95 5.54 -5.88
N ALA A 116 -14.30 4.40 -6.11
CA ALA A 116 -14.98 3.19 -6.61
C ALA A 116 -16.02 2.64 -5.62
N VAL A 117 -15.70 2.63 -4.33
CA VAL A 117 -16.67 2.25 -3.29
C VAL A 117 -17.83 3.23 -3.23
N ALA A 118 -17.55 4.54 -3.21
CA ALA A 118 -18.57 5.58 -3.19
C ALA A 118 -19.50 5.48 -4.42
N GLU A 119 -18.96 5.19 -5.60
CA GLU A 119 -19.73 4.97 -6.83
C GLU A 119 -20.72 3.80 -6.68
N GLY A 120 -20.30 2.70 -6.04
CA GLY A 120 -21.19 1.56 -5.75
C GLY A 120 -22.29 1.88 -4.74
N VAL A 121 -21.95 2.61 -3.67
CA VAL A 121 -22.93 3.09 -2.68
C VAL A 121 -23.98 3.98 -3.36
N LEU A 122 -23.55 4.91 -4.23
CA LEU A 122 -24.45 5.80 -4.96
C LEU A 122 -25.38 5.04 -5.91
N ARG A 123 -24.86 4.03 -6.63
CA ARG A 123 -25.68 3.17 -7.50
C ARG A 123 -26.72 2.38 -6.71
N HIS A 124 -26.34 1.80 -5.59
CA HIS A 124 -27.29 1.11 -4.72
C HIS A 124 -28.37 2.08 -4.22
N ALA A 125 -27.96 3.28 -3.77
CA ALA A 125 -28.90 4.29 -3.27
C ALA A 125 -29.92 4.75 -4.33
N ALA A 126 -29.55 4.74 -5.61
CA ALA A 126 -30.45 5.10 -6.71
C ALA A 126 -31.52 4.04 -7.01
N ASP A 127 -31.30 2.78 -6.61
CA ASP A 127 -32.19 1.66 -6.94
C ASP A 127 -32.19 0.58 -5.85
N ARG A 128 -32.52 1.01 -4.61
CA ARG A 128 -32.35 0.19 -3.40
C ARG A 128 -33.21 -1.07 -3.37
N GLU A 129 -34.34 -1.06 -4.06
CA GLU A 129 -35.29 -2.18 -4.09
C GLU A 129 -34.86 -3.30 -5.04
N ARG A 130 -34.04 -2.98 -6.04
CA ARG A 130 -33.63 -3.92 -7.10
C ARG A 130 -32.15 -4.29 -7.06
N THR A 131 -31.36 -3.62 -6.23
CA THR A 131 -29.92 -3.81 -6.15
C THR A 131 -29.47 -4.22 -4.75
N ASP A 132 -28.39 -4.99 -4.69
CA ASP A 132 -27.71 -5.33 -3.45
C ASP A 132 -26.46 -4.43 -3.29
N LEU A 133 -26.25 -3.89 -2.09
CA LEU A 133 -25.14 -2.96 -1.82
C LEU A 133 -23.78 -3.61 -2.10
N ALA A 134 -23.58 -4.84 -1.63
CA ALA A 134 -22.29 -5.53 -1.79
C ALA A 134 -22.02 -5.79 -3.28
N ARG A 135 -23.04 -6.20 -4.04
CA ARG A 135 -22.97 -6.39 -5.49
C ARG A 135 -22.63 -5.09 -6.23
N GLU A 136 -23.24 -3.96 -5.89
CA GLU A 136 -22.95 -2.68 -6.56
C GLU A 136 -21.57 -2.13 -6.23
N VAL A 137 -21.11 -2.29 -4.99
CA VAL A 137 -19.73 -1.97 -4.59
C VAL A 137 -18.74 -2.86 -5.33
N ALA A 138 -18.99 -4.17 -5.41
CA ALA A 138 -18.13 -5.09 -6.13
C ALA A 138 -18.07 -4.77 -7.63
N ALA A 139 -19.22 -4.53 -8.27
CA ALA A 139 -19.29 -4.12 -9.67
C ALA A 139 -18.58 -2.78 -9.94
N SER A 140 -18.61 -1.86 -8.98
CA SER A 140 -17.95 -0.55 -9.11
C SER A 140 -16.43 -0.64 -8.91
N LEU A 141 -15.96 -1.47 -7.98
CA LEU A 141 -14.53 -1.82 -7.85
C LEU A 141 -14.02 -2.48 -9.13
N HIS A 142 -14.75 -3.46 -9.64
CA HIS A 142 -14.39 -4.16 -10.88
C HIS A 142 -14.31 -3.20 -12.08
N ARG A 143 -15.32 -2.34 -12.26
CA ARG A 143 -15.31 -1.28 -13.30
C ARG A 143 -14.15 -0.30 -13.16
N ALA A 144 -13.69 -0.05 -11.93
CA ALA A 144 -12.52 0.76 -11.65
C ALA A 144 -11.18 0.03 -11.87
N GLY A 145 -11.24 -1.21 -12.35
CA GLY A 145 -10.08 -2.09 -12.55
C GLY A 145 -9.59 -2.79 -11.28
N ALA A 146 -10.15 -2.47 -10.10
CA ALA A 146 -9.78 -3.09 -8.84
C ALA A 146 -10.38 -4.50 -8.70
N ASP A 147 -9.68 -5.39 -8.01
CA ASP A 147 -10.24 -6.68 -7.60
C ASP A 147 -11.23 -6.44 -6.43
N PRO A 148 -12.52 -6.79 -6.56
CA PRO A 148 -13.50 -6.62 -5.48
C PRO A 148 -13.22 -7.44 -4.22
N ALA A 149 -12.63 -8.64 -4.37
CA ALA A 149 -12.31 -9.53 -3.27
C ALA A 149 -10.99 -9.13 -2.59
N GLU A 150 -10.09 -8.50 -3.33
CA GLU A 150 -8.81 -8.02 -2.83
C GLU A 150 -8.47 -6.61 -3.34
N PRO A 151 -9.03 -5.54 -2.74
CA PRO A 151 -8.88 -4.17 -3.24
C PRO A 151 -7.44 -3.66 -3.32
N ALA A 152 -6.47 -4.34 -2.70
CA ALA A 152 -5.06 -4.06 -2.85
C ALA A 152 -4.53 -4.34 -4.27
N ARG A 153 -5.31 -5.04 -5.10
CA ARG A 153 -4.94 -5.46 -6.46
C ARG A 153 -5.81 -4.81 -7.52
N ASN A 154 -5.32 -4.83 -8.76
CA ASN A 154 -6.18 -4.77 -9.93
C ASN A 154 -6.53 -6.20 -10.34
N HIS A 155 -7.64 -6.42 -11.06
CA HIS A 155 -8.04 -7.75 -11.54
C HIS A 155 -6.98 -8.45 -12.41
N SER A 156 -6.10 -7.67 -13.04
CA SER A 156 -5.00 -8.14 -13.90
C SER A 156 -3.63 -8.14 -13.22
N SER A 157 -3.57 -7.73 -11.95
CA SER A 157 -2.32 -7.65 -11.22
C SER A 157 -1.80 -9.04 -10.83
N PRO A 158 -0.47 -9.24 -10.78
CA PRO A 158 0.10 -10.43 -10.16
C PRO A 158 -0.40 -10.63 -8.74
N ASP A 159 -0.31 -11.86 -8.25
CA ASP A 159 -0.53 -12.12 -6.84
C ASP A 159 0.45 -11.29 -6.02
N LEU A 160 -0.08 -10.61 -5.02
CA LEU A 160 0.75 -9.80 -4.15
C LEU A 160 1.67 -10.75 -3.33
N PRO A 161 2.78 -10.23 -2.78
CA PRO A 161 3.67 -11.01 -1.92
C PRO A 161 2.99 -11.41 -0.59
N THR A 162 3.19 -12.63 -0.11
CA THR A 162 2.63 -13.14 1.16
C THR A 162 3.68 -13.20 2.27
N SER A 163 3.31 -12.80 3.50
CA SER A 163 4.22 -12.68 4.65
C SER A 163 4.81 -14.00 5.18
N ALA A 164 4.50 -15.14 4.57
CA ALA A 164 5.02 -16.45 4.98
C ALA A 164 6.57 -16.52 4.97
N LEU A 165 7.23 -15.58 4.28
CA LEU A 165 8.68 -15.46 4.19
C LEU A 165 9.35 -14.65 5.33
N LEU A 166 8.59 -14.03 6.25
CA LEU A 166 9.14 -13.19 7.34
C LEU A 166 9.40 -13.94 8.66
N THR A 167 9.20 -15.25 8.71
CA THR A 167 9.42 -16.10 9.90
C THR A 167 10.83 -16.71 9.97
N SER A 168 11.68 -16.56 8.96
CA SER A 168 13.01 -17.20 8.95
C SER A 168 14.17 -16.22 8.74
N ARG A 169 14.68 -15.64 9.83
CA ARG A 169 16.11 -15.49 10.19
C ARG A 169 16.28 -14.40 11.26
N PRO A 170 16.85 -14.69 12.44
CA PRO A 170 17.49 -13.64 13.22
C PRO A 170 18.73 -13.16 12.45
N ALA A 171 18.90 -11.84 12.35
CA ALA A 171 20.14 -11.26 11.88
C ALA A 171 21.22 -11.49 12.94
N SER A 172 22.09 -12.47 12.71
CA SER A 172 23.36 -12.57 13.43
C SER A 172 24.26 -11.44 12.94
N HIS A 173 24.41 -10.41 13.76
CA HIS A 173 25.55 -9.50 13.66
C HIS A 173 26.66 -10.03 14.58
N PRO A 174 27.89 -10.22 14.09
CA PRO A 174 29.05 -10.31 14.96
C PRO A 174 29.34 -8.89 15.49
N LEU A 175 29.42 -8.75 16.82
CA LEU A 175 30.00 -7.56 17.44
C LEU A 175 31.52 -7.60 17.25
N PRO A 176 32.18 -6.42 17.13
CA PRO A 176 33.63 -6.31 17.08
C PRO A 176 34.30 -6.71 18.40
#